data_AF-A0A2R6KJI1-F1
#
_entry.id   AF-A0A2R6KJI1-F1
#
_cell.length_a   1.000
_cell.length_b   1.000
_cell.length_c   1.000
_cell.angle_alpha   90.00
_cell.angle_beta   90.00
_cell.angle_gamma   90.00
#
_symmetry.space_group_name_H-M   'P 1'
#
loop_
_entity.id
_entity.type
_entity.pdbx_description
1 polymer ?
#
loop_
_entity_poly.entity_id
_entity_poly.type
_entity_poly.pdbx_seq_one_letter_code
_entity_poly.pdbx_strand_id
1 'polypeptide(L)' 'MAPKESEACGRCSMTTAIDAGTDGERDPFSDERIEVPEDEMRKAAAPLVAAGRVKHKLNELATRLTYGR' A
#
# COMPACT_ATOMS: atom_id res chain seq x y z
N MET A 1 25.17 13.95 21.25
CA MET A 1 23.83 13.39 21.04
C MET A 1 23.19 13.12 22.39
N ALA A 2 22.03 13.72 22.67
CA ALA A 2 21.20 13.31 23.80
C ALA A 2 20.58 11.92 23.52
N PRO A 3 20.34 11.09 24.54
CA PRO A 3 19.68 9.80 24.36
C PRO A 3 18.26 9.98 23.81
N LYS A 4 17.86 9.16 22.83
CA LYS A 4 16.51 9.18 22.24
C LYS A 4 15.54 8.54 23.25
N GLU A 5 14.50 9.27 23.65
CA GLU A 5 13.42 8.76 24.51
C GLU A 5 12.40 8.00 23.65
N SER A 6 12.70 6.75 23.32
CA SER A 6 11.77 5.84 22.62
C SER A 6 11.06 4.94 23.64
N GLU A 7 9.75 5.11 23.78
CA GLU A 7 8.93 4.28 24.67
C GLU A 7 8.89 2.82 24.15
N ALA A 8 9.34 1.87 24.98
CA ALA A 8 9.41 0.43 24.67
C ALA A 8 8.04 -0.28 24.70
N CYS A 9 7.03 0.31 24.06
CA CYS A 9 5.70 -0.30 23.98
C CYS A 9 5.68 -1.40 22.91
N GLY A 10 6.25 -2.57 23.25
CA GLY A 10 6.40 -3.74 22.37
C GLY A 10 5.10 -4.42 21.92
N ARG A 11 3.95 -3.74 22.03
CA ARG A 11 2.62 -4.28 21.72
C ARG A 11 2.12 -3.94 20.32
N CYS A 12 2.72 -2.96 19.62
CA CYS A 12 2.22 -2.45 18.34
C CYS A 12 3.24 -2.38 17.19
N SER A 13 4.45 -2.94 17.34
CA SER A 13 5.51 -2.94 16.30
C SER A 13 5.97 -1.56 15.78
N MET A 14 5.43 -0.46 16.31
CA MET A 14 5.79 0.90 15.85
C MET A 14 7.21 1.30 16.24
N THR A 15 7.75 0.76 17.33
CA THR A 15 9.11 1.10 17.81
C THR A 15 10.18 0.69 16.80
N THR A 16 10.06 -0.50 16.21
CA THR A 16 10.99 -1.01 15.19
C THR A 16 11.01 -0.16 13.92
N ALA A 17 9.85 0.39 13.52
CA ALA A 17 9.78 1.28 12.35
C ALA A 17 10.46 2.63 12.61
N ILE A 18 10.37 3.16 13.83
CA ILE A 18 11.00 4.43 14.23
C ILE A 18 12.52 4.25 14.41
N ASP A 19 12.96 3.18 15.05
CA ASP A 19 14.40 2.89 15.22
C ASP A 19 15.08 2.74 13.85
N ALA A 20 14.47 1.95 12.94
CA ALA A 20 15.00 1.78 11.59
C ALA A 20 15.08 3.09 10.78
N GLY A 21 14.15 4.03 11.00
CA GLY A 21 14.15 5.33 10.34
C GLY A 21 15.12 6.36 10.93
N THR A 22 15.63 6.14 12.16
CA THR A 22 16.47 7.12 12.87
C THR A 22 17.92 6.67 13.11
N ASP A 23 18.24 5.38 12.93
CA ASP A 23 19.59 4.81 13.10
C ASP A 23 20.29 4.44 11.78
N GLY A 24 19.62 4.60 10.63
CA GLY A 24 20.22 4.34 9.32
C GLY A 24 21.16 5.47 8.88
N GLU A 25 22.38 5.13 8.45
CA GLU A 25 23.34 6.02 7.75
C GLU A 25 22.75 6.66 6.47
N ARG A 26 21.61 6.14 5.98
CA ARG A 26 20.84 6.65 4.85
C ARG A 26 19.53 7.25 5.35
N ASP A 27 19.29 8.52 5.06
CA ASP A 27 17.96 9.11 5.25
C ASP A 27 16.97 8.45 4.26
N PRO A 28 15.93 7.74 4.75
CA PRO A 28 14.96 7.05 3.89
C PRO A 28 14.13 8.00 3.01
N PHE A 29 14.21 9.31 3.25
CA PHE A 29 13.57 10.36 2.47
C PHE A 29 14.56 11.18 1.62
N SER A 30 15.86 10.88 1.67
CA SER A 30 16.91 11.67 0.97
C SER A 30 17.09 11.35 -0.50
N ASP A 31 16.65 10.17 -0.94
CA ASP A 31 16.72 9.73 -2.34
C ASP A 31 15.48 10.14 -3.13
N GLU A 32 15.52 9.94 -4.47
CA GLU A 32 14.37 10.15 -5.35
C GLU A 32 13.17 9.33 -4.83
N ARG A 33 12.09 10.06 -4.49
CA ARG A 33 10.95 9.49 -3.77
C ARG A 33 10.35 8.32 -4.55
N ILE A 34 9.99 7.24 -3.84
CA ILE A 34 9.15 6.15 -4.37
C ILE A 34 7.69 6.57 -4.63
N GLU A 35 7.37 7.84 -4.44
CA GLU A 35 6.05 8.41 -4.66
C GLU A 35 5.80 8.53 -6.17
N VAL A 36 5.05 7.59 -6.71
CA VAL A 36 4.60 7.63 -8.10
C VAL A 36 3.50 8.70 -8.24
N PRO A 37 3.59 9.62 -9.21
CA PRO A 37 2.52 10.58 -9.48
C PRO A 37 1.18 9.88 -9.64
N GLU A 38 0.11 10.47 -9.11
CA GLU A 38 -1.22 9.85 -9.13
C GLU A 38 -1.67 9.49 -10.56
N ASP A 39 -1.35 10.35 -11.54
CA ASP A 39 -1.72 10.12 -12.93
C ASP A 39 -0.96 8.94 -13.54
N GLU A 40 0.32 8.75 -13.20
CA GLU A 40 1.10 7.58 -13.63
C GLU A 40 0.58 6.30 -12.99
N MET A 41 0.27 6.33 -11.69
CA MET A 41 -0.33 5.21 -10.99
C MET A 41 -1.68 4.82 -11.62
N ARG A 42 -2.51 5.82 -11.95
CA ARG A 42 -3.83 5.62 -12.58
C ARG A 42 -3.69 5.03 -13.99
N LYS A 43 -2.72 5.51 -14.78
CA LYS A 43 -2.41 4.96 -16.11
C LYS A 43 -1.94 3.50 -16.00
N ALA A 44 -1.02 3.22 -15.10
CA ALA A 44 -0.49 1.87 -14.87
C ALA A 44 -1.59 0.89 -14.40
N ALA A 45 -2.51 1.34 -13.56
CA ALA A 45 -3.60 0.52 -13.02
C ALA A 45 -4.78 0.32 -14.00
N ALA A 46 -4.92 1.17 -15.03
CA ALA A 46 -6.09 1.19 -15.91
C ALA A 46 -6.46 -0.17 -16.53
N PRO A 47 -5.51 -0.99 -17.04
CA PRO A 47 -5.84 -2.30 -17.62
C PRO A 47 -6.43 -3.27 -16.59
N LEU A 48 -5.87 -3.31 -15.38
CA LEU A 48 -6.34 -4.16 -14.28
C LEU A 48 -7.74 -3.75 -13.82
N VAL A 49 -7.99 -2.45 -13.72
CA VAL A 49 -9.31 -1.92 -13.37
C VAL A 49 -10.34 -2.28 -14.44
N ALA A 50 -10.00 -2.16 -15.72
CA ALA A 50 -10.89 -2.53 -16.83
C ALA A 50 -11.22 -4.03 -16.80
N ALA A 51 -10.21 -4.89 -16.68
CA ALA A 51 -10.40 -6.34 -16.57
C ALA A 51 -11.25 -6.71 -15.35
N GLY A 52 -11.01 -6.06 -14.20
CA GLY A 52 -11.80 -6.24 -12.99
C GLY A 52 -13.28 -5.91 -13.17
N ARG A 53 -13.59 -4.81 -13.88
CA ARG A 53 -14.97 -4.42 -14.21
C ARG A 53 -15.65 -5.44 -15.12
N VAL A 54 -14.95 -5.93 -16.15
CA VAL A 54 -15.47 -6.98 -17.05
C VAL A 54 -15.76 -8.26 -16.27
N LYS A 55 -14.80 -8.73 -15.47
CA LYS A 55 -14.95 -9.89 -14.59
C LYS A 55 -16.17 -9.74 -13.68
N HIS A 56 -16.37 -8.56 -13.10
CA HIS A 56 -17.48 -8.33 -12.18
C HIS A 56 -18.84 -8.51 -12.85
N LYS A 57 -19.01 -7.98 -14.07
CA LYS A 57 -20.24 -8.17 -14.87
C LYS A 57 -20.47 -9.64 -15.22
N LEU A 58 -19.42 -10.36 -15.60
CA LEU A 58 -19.53 -11.80 -15.90
C LEU A 58 -19.94 -12.59 -14.66
N ASN A 59 -19.37 -12.28 -13.50
CA ASN A 59 -19.73 -12.92 -12.23
C ASN A 59 -21.18 -12.62 -11.84
N GLU A 60 -21.65 -11.40 -12.03
CA GLU A 60 -23.05 -11.04 -11.75
C GLU A 60 -24.01 -11.84 -12.64
N LEU A 61 -23.72 -11.92 -13.94
CA LEU A 61 -24.50 -12.71 -14.88
C LEU A 61 -24.52 -14.20 -14.50
N ALA A 62 -23.34 -14.77 -14.22
CA ALA A 62 -23.21 -16.16 -13.81
C ALA A 62 -23.97 -16.44 -12.50
N THR A 63 -23.91 -15.50 -11.55
CA THR A 63 -24.61 -15.59 -10.26
C THR A 63 -26.12 -15.63 -10.46
N ARG A 64 -26.66 -14.72 -11.30
CA ARG A 64 -28.09 -14.69 -11.62
C ARG A 64 -28.56 -15.97 -12.29
N LEU A 65 -27.75 -16.49 -13.21
CA LEU A 65 -28.09 -17.68 -13.98
C LEU A 65 -28.01 -18.95 -13.14
N THR A 66 -27.05 -19.03 -12.21
CA THR A 66 -26.85 -20.20 -11.34
C THR A 66 -27.81 -20.23 -10.15
N TYR A 67 -28.05 -19.07 -9.52
CA TYR A 67 -28.77 -19.00 -8.24
C TYR A 67 -30.15 -18.33 -8.35
N GLY A 68 -30.55 -17.84 -9.52
CA GLY A 68 -31.87 -17.25 -9.74
C GLY A 68 -32.09 -15.90 -9.06
N ARG A 69 -31.03 -15.16 -8.71
CA ARG A 69 -31.08 -13.81 -8.13
C ARG A 69 -30.72 -12.72 -9.13
#